data_AF-A0A1H1RRB2-F1
#
_entry.id   AF-A0A1H1RRB2-F1
#
_cell.length_a   1.000
_cell.length_b   1.000
_cell.length_c   1.000
_cell.angle_alpha   90.00
_cell.angle_beta   90.00
_cell.angle_gamma   90.00
#
_symmetry.space_group_name_H-M   'P 1'
#
loop_
_entity.id
_entity.type
_entity.pdbx_description
1 polymer ?
#
loop_
_entity_poly.entity_id
_entity_poly.type
_entity_poly.pdbx_seq_one_letter_code
_entity_poly.pdbx_strand_id
1 'polypeptide(L)' 'MTVTLDPSTLADIDADARQAGLNRSEFVERALRREHYRRLLERVSRPTPDAAEERQLRDLLSWQRNPS' A
#
# COMPACT_ATOMS: atom_id res chain seq x y z
N MET A 1 -2.70 -5.10 22.23
CA MET A 1 -2.55 -3.64 22.43
C MET A 1 -3.92 -3.08 22.74
N THR A 2 -4.06 -2.26 23.77
CA THR A 2 -5.37 -1.70 24.20
C THR A 2 -5.26 -0.19 24.16
N VAL A 3 -6.20 0.44 23.45
CA VAL A 3 -6.29 1.90 23.29
C VAL A 3 -7.69 2.34 23.63
N THR A 4 -7.79 3.41 24.40
CA THR A 4 -9.08 4.04 24.74
C THR A 4 -9.41 5.06 23.66
N LEU A 5 -10.62 4.95 23.10
CA LEU A 5 -11.14 5.83 22.07
C LEU A 5 -12.41 6.50 22.58
N ASP A 6 -12.73 7.66 22.03
CA ASP A 6 -14.03 8.26 22.22
C ASP A 6 -15.14 7.33 21.67
N PRO A 7 -16.29 7.17 22.37
CA PRO A 7 -17.36 6.29 21.93
C PRO A 7 -17.91 6.60 20.54
N SER A 8 -17.94 7.88 20.13
CA SER A 8 -18.41 8.27 18.79
C SER A 8 -17.43 7.80 17.71
N THR A 9 -16.13 7.98 17.94
CA THR A 9 -15.08 7.48 17.05
C THR A 9 -15.13 5.96 16.93
N LEU A 10 -15.41 5.24 18.02
CA LEU A 10 -15.55 3.79 17.99
C LEU A 10 -16.75 3.35 17.13
N ALA A 11 -17.86 4.09 17.19
CA ALA A 11 -19.05 3.83 16.39
C ALA A 11 -18.79 4.05 14.89
N ASP A 12 -18.03 5.08 14.54
CA ASP A 12 -17.62 5.34 13.15
C ASP A 12 -16.73 4.22 12.61
N ILE A 13 -15.74 3.78 13.40
CA ILE A 13 -14.88 2.64 13.03
C ILE A 13 -15.70 1.36 12.82
N ASP A 14 -16.72 1.13 13.66
CA ASP A 14 -17.62 -0.01 13.49
C ASP A 14 -18.46 0.07 12.22
N ALA A 15 -18.94 1.27 11.86
CA ALA A 15 -19.69 1.48 10.63
C ALA A 15 -18.82 1.19 9.40
N ASP A 16 -17.60 1.73 9.38
CA ASP A 16 -16.63 1.50 8.30
C ASP A 16 -16.21 0.02 8.20
N ALA A 17 -15.99 -0.63 9.33
CA ALA A 17 -15.67 -2.06 9.36
C ALA A 17 -16.79 -2.90 8.74
N ARG A 18 -18.05 -2.63 9.11
CA ARG A 18 -19.22 -3.32 8.52
C ARG A 18 -19.34 -3.04 7.02
N GLN A 19 -19.15 -1.80 6.58
CA GLN A 19 -19.18 -1.45 5.16
C GLN A 19 -18.08 -2.17 4.37
N ALA A 20 -16.92 -2.39 4.99
CA ALA A 20 -15.81 -3.16 4.42
C ALA A 20 -15.98 -4.69 4.54
N GLY A 21 -17.06 -5.18 5.17
CA GLY A 21 -17.30 -6.60 5.41
C GLY A 21 -16.31 -7.24 6.39
N LEU A 22 -15.73 -6.45 7.30
CA LEU A 22 -14.74 -6.88 8.27
C LEU A 22 -15.23 -6.74 9.71
N ASN A 23 -14.60 -7.48 10.63
CA ASN A 23 -14.72 -7.14 12.04
C ASN A 23 -13.85 -5.91 12.40
N ARG A 24 -14.14 -5.29 13.55
CA ARG A 24 -13.44 -4.08 14.02
C ARG A 24 -11.92 -4.27 14.09
N SER A 25 -11.47 -5.36 14.70
CA SER A 25 -10.04 -5.62 14.89
C SER A 25 -9.33 -5.81 13.55
N GLU A 26 -9.92 -6.56 12.63
CA GLU A 26 -9.40 -6.74 11.27
C GLU A 26 -9.32 -5.43 10.50
N PHE A 27 -10.36 -4.59 10.61
CA PHE A 27 -10.41 -3.30 9.95
C PHE A 27 -9.28 -2.38 10.46
N VAL A 28 -9.14 -2.27 11.79
CA VAL A 28 -8.09 -1.46 12.42
C VAL A 28 -6.70 -1.97 12.05
N GLU A 29 -6.45 -3.28 12.14
CA GLU A 29 -5.16 -3.87 11.76
C GLU A 29 -4.84 -3.62 10.28
N ARG A 30 -5.82 -3.77 9.40
CA ARG A 30 -5.62 -3.51 7.97
C ARG A 30 -5.35 -2.04 7.69
N ALA A 31 -6.06 -1.14 8.36
CA ALA A 31 -5.84 0.31 8.24
C ALA A 31 -4.44 0.70 8.73
N LEU A 32 -4.03 0.22 9.90
CA LEU A 32 -2.71 0.47 10.47
C LEU A 32 -1.59 -0.10 9.60
N ARG A 33 -1.75 -1.35 9.13
CA ARG A 33 -0.78 -1.97 8.23
C ARG A 33 -0.62 -1.18 6.93
N ARG A 34 -1.73 -0.75 6.31
CA ARG A 34 -1.70 0.06 5.09
C ARG A 34 -0.97 1.37 5.32
N GLU A 35 -1.29 2.07 6.42
CA GLU A 35 -0.66 3.35 6.76
C GLU A 35 0.83 3.19 7.09
N HIS A 36 1.20 2.12 7.78
CA HIS A 36 2.59 1.78 8.06
C HIS A 36 3.38 1.60 6.76
N TYR A 37 2.88 0.78 5.83
CA TYR A 37 3.55 0.58 4.54
C TYR A 37 3.56 1.84 3.67
N ARG A 38 2.48 2.64 3.67
CA ARG A 38 2.45 3.92 2.94
C ARG A 38 3.60 4.82 3.40
N ARG A 39 3.77 5.00 4.72
CA ARG A 39 4.86 5.80 5.28
C ARG A 39 6.25 5.22 5.00
N LEU A 40 6.39 3.90 5.01
CA LEU A 40 7.65 3.26 4.63
C LEU A 40 7.99 3.53 3.17
N LEU A 41 7.01 3.37 2.26
CA LEU A 41 7.20 3.60 0.83
C LEU A 41 7.47 5.07 0.50
N GLU A 42 6.87 6.02 1.22
CA GLU A 42 7.15 7.45 1.07
C GLU A 42 8.59 7.84 1.42
N ARG A 43 9.26 7.05 2.28
CA ARG A 43 10.66 7.27 2.67
C ARG A 43 11.66 6.65 1.71
N VAL A 44 11.22 5.70 0.90
CA VAL A 44 12.09 5.06 -0.09
C VAL A 44 12.13 5.94 -1.33
N SER A 45 13.33 6.38 -1.71
CA SER A 45 13.50 7.03 -3.02
C SER A 45 13.06 6.08 -4.10
N ARG A 46 12.15 6.51 -4.98
CA ARG A 46 11.81 5.72 -6.15
C ARG A 46 13.09 5.48 -6.93
N PRO A 47 13.41 4.23 -7.32
CA PRO A 47 14.48 3.99 -8.25
C PRO A 47 14.11 4.70 -9.55
N THR A 48 14.76 5.83 -9.81
CA THR A 48 14.76 6.47 -11.12
C THR A 48 15.87 5.80 -11.89
N PRO A 49 15.56 4.98 -12.90
CA PRO A 49 16.60 4.37 -13.70
C PRO A 49 17.44 5.48 -14.31
N ASP A 50 18.75 5.29 -14.31
CA ASP A 50 19.59 6.18 -15.09
C ASP A 50 19.35 5.98 -16.60
N ALA A 51 19.91 6.86 -17.42
CA ALA A 51 19.71 6.79 -18.87
C ALA A 51 20.22 5.47 -19.49
N ALA A 52 21.17 4.78 -18.86
CA ALA A 52 21.67 3.49 -19.33
C ALA A 52 20.71 2.35 -18.96
N GLU A 53 20.22 2.34 -17.73
CA GLU A 53 19.20 1.40 -17.25
C GLU A 53 17.90 1.54 -18.05
N GLU A 54 17.48 2.77 -18.38
CA GLU A 54 16.28 3.00 -19.20
C GLU A 54 16.44 2.42 -20.62
N ARG A 55 17.62 2.57 -21.24
CA ARG A 55 17.91 1.97 -22.55
C ARG A 55 17.87 0.45 -22.48
N GLN A 56 18.50 -0.14 -21.47
CA GLN A 56 18.51 -1.59 -21.29
C GLN A 56 17.10 -2.15 -21.07
N LEU A 57 16.26 -1.46 -20.30
CA LEU A 57 14.86 -1.84 -20.11
C LEU A 57 14.06 -1.78 -21.42
N ARG A 58 14.29 -0.76 -22.25
CA ARG A 58 13.64 -0.65 -23.58
C ARG A 58 14.06 -1.78 -24.51
N ASP A 59 15.34 -2.14 -24.51
CA ASP A 59 15.87 -3.22 -25.34
C ASP A 59 15.27 -4.57 -24.90
N LEU A 60 15.18 -4.85 -23.60
CA LEU A 60 14.54 -6.06 -23.07
C LEU A 60 13.06 -6.15 -23.45
N LEU A 61 12.31 -5.04 -23.34
CA LEU A 61 10.91 -4.99 -23.75
C LEU A 61 10.75 -5.20 -25.27
N SER A 62 11.70 -4.73 -26.07
CA SER A 62 11.70 -4.94 -27.52
C SER A 62 11.96 -6.41 -27.88
N TRP A 63 12.90 -7.07 -27.22
CA TRP A 63 13.19 -8.49 -27.40
C TRP A 63 12.01 -9.37 -26.99
N GLN A 64 11.34 -9.08 -25.87
CA GLN A 64 10.17 -9.83 -25.44
C GLN A 64 9.03 -9.78 -26.48
N ARG A 65 8.90 -8.68 -27.21
CA ARG A 65 7.87 -8.51 -28.25
C ARG A 65 8.19 -9.22 -29.55
N ASN A 66 9.48 -9.36 -29.89
CA ASN A 66 9.96 -10.08 -31.06
C ASN A 66 11.11 -11.01 -30.68
N PRO A 67 10.80 -12.16 -30.05
CA PRO A 67 11.81 -13.18 -29.80
C PRO A 67 12.21 -13.78 -31.16
N SER A 68 13.43 -13.49 -31.59
CA SER A 68 14.09 -14.09 -32.75
C SER A 68 14.29 -15.60 -32.58
#